data_AF-H3BA72-F1
#
_entry.id   AF-H3BA72-F1
#
_cell.length_a   1.000
_cell.length_b   1.000
_cell.length_c   1.000
_cell.angle_alpha   90.00
_cell.angle_beta   90.00
_cell.angle_gamma   90.00
#
_symmetry.space_group_name_H-M   'P 1'
#
loop_
_entity.id
_entity.type
_entity.pdbx_description
1 polymer ?
#
loop_
_entity_poly.entity_id
_entity_poly.type
_entity_poly.pdbx_seq_one_letter_code
_entity_poly.pdbx_strand_id
1 'polypeptide(L)'
;LSTFPNTLRNVTPKSDLKEKVIQAATKTKCLTNRAIAPHFREKLVEFMKNSPYSLLIDGSNDTGLEKMNPLIVHTFDINTQRVVYATTRKDFAIAAAIFDKIDQALNTHSIPWANCMGFGVDNTSVNLGRRNSIITRVKEKNTACCFMDCPCHLVHNVACKSASSFTQLSGFDVEDLCVDLFYYLDKSTKRKSMLVEFSGFCDIKYRQVIKHVSTCWLSLETAGQRNLYMYPALKSYFLSNSESLSCFKWLKTQFADPVLEVYLLFYNAVLPTLTTLNRYLQREDPCIFAAHDQIQDFVKRVLGKLVSVREARYVENVQFGGRENQLEDEELFIGLVTKQTLQKLYNEGNIKPTQRSMFFKAVRQFYLTAIKESIAKLPLDDNVL
;
A
#
# COMPACT_ATOMS: atom_id res chain seq x y z
N LEU A 1 -10.93 14.27 10.96
CA LEU A 1 -12.01 15.29 10.81
C LEU A 1 -12.10 16.29 11.97
N SER A 2 -11.10 16.37 12.86
CA SER A 2 -11.08 17.30 14.00
C SER A 2 -10.50 18.69 13.70
N THR A 3 -9.97 18.93 12.50
CA THR A 3 -9.15 20.12 12.20
C THR A 3 -9.86 21.23 11.45
N PHE A 4 -10.97 20.96 10.75
CA PHE A 4 -11.73 22.00 10.03
C PHE A 4 -12.30 23.13 10.92
N PRO A 5 -12.77 22.85 12.15
CA PRO A 5 -13.30 23.92 13.02
C PRO A 5 -12.23 24.86 13.59
N ASN A 6 -10.99 24.40 13.71
CA ASN A 6 -9.92 25.16 14.37
C ASN A 6 -9.33 26.25 13.47
N THR A 7 -9.34 26.05 12.15
CA THR A 7 -8.82 27.02 11.17
C THR A 7 -9.71 28.26 11.07
N LEU A 8 -11.02 28.13 11.26
CA LEU A 8 -11.98 29.24 11.22
C LEU A 8 -11.93 30.14 12.48
N ARG A 9 -11.37 29.66 13.60
CA ARG A 9 -11.25 30.44 14.85
C ARG A 9 -10.32 31.65 14.72
N ASN A 10 -9.31 31.54 13.87
CA ASN A 10 -8.16 32.46 13.84
C ASN A 10 -8.25 33.55 12.76
N VAL A 11 -9.29 33.56 11.89
CA VAL A 11 -9.32 34.43 10.70
C VAL A 11 -10.52 35.39 10.65
N THR A 12 -11.53 35.26 11.52
CA THR A 12 -12.73 36.13 11.46
C THR A 12 -12.82 37.12 12.63
N PRO A 13 -12.74 38.45 12.39
CA PRO A 13 -13.11 39.46 13.37
C PRO A 13 -14.60 39.79 13.23
N LYS A 14 -15.40 39.32 14.20
CA LYS A 14 -16.73 39.79 14.67
C LYS A 14 -17.33 38.70 15.57
N SER A 15 -17.69 39.03 16.81
CA SER A 15 -18.22 38.11 17.83
C SER A 15 -19.41 37.30 17.34
N ASP A 16 -20.32 37.93 16.60
CA ASP A 16 -21.63 37.36 16.24
C ASP A 16 -21.52 36.31 15.11
N LEU A 17 -20.51 36.45 14.24
CA LEU A 17 -20.20 35.45 13.21
C LEU A 17 -19.53 34.21 13.82
N LYS A 18 -18.68 34.39 14.83
CA LYS A 18 -18.08 33.29 15.59
C LYS A 18 -19.15 32.49 16.34
N GLU A 19 -20.09 33.16 17.03
CA GLU A 19 -21.19 32.47 17.72
C GLU A 19 -22.12 31.71 16.76
N LYS A 20 -22.48 32.29 15.62
CA LYS A 20 -23.32 31.61 14.62
C LYS A 20 -22.63 30.38 14.02
N VAL A 21 -21.34 30.44 13.73
CA VAL A 21 -20.55 29.29 13.25
C VAL A 21 -20.41 28.21 14.34
N ILE A 22 -20.21 28.60 15.60
CA ILE A 22 -20.16 27.67 16.75
C ILE A 22 -21.53 27.01 16.98
N GLN A 23 -22.63 27.76 16.88
CA GLN A 23 -23.99 27.23 16.98
C GLN A 23 -24.32 26.30 15.82
N ALA A 24 -23.92 26.63 14.58
CA ALA A 24 -24.09 25.75 13.43
C ALA A 24 -23.29 24.45 13.60
N ALA A 25 -22.04 24.52 14.05
CA ALA A 25 -21.23 23.34 14.36
C ALA A 25 -21.84 22.47 15.48
N THR A 26 -22.39 23.11 16.52
CA THR A 26 -23.08 22.42 17.63
C THR A 26 -24.37 21.76 17.16
N LYS A 27 -25.18 22.46 16.35
CA LYS A 27 -26.40 21.92 15.75
C LYS A 27 -26.11 20.74 14.84
N THR A 28 -25.13 20.86 13.94
CA THR A 28 -24.69 19.76 13.08
C THR A 28 -24.20 18.57 13.91
N LYS A 29 -23.38 18.80 14.95
CA LYS A 29 -22.93 17.74 15.85
C LYS A 29 -24.10 17.06 16.57
N CYS A 30 -25.08 17.82 17.05
CA CYS A 30 -26.28 17.28 17.69
C CYS A 30 -27.13 16.48 16.71
N LEU A 31 -27.40 17.00 15.51
CA LEU A 31 -28.16 16.28 14.48
C LEU A 31 -27.48 14.96 14.09
N THR A 32 -26.17 15.02 13.82
CA THR A 32 -25.39 13.83 13.47
C THR A 32 -25.39 12.81 14.61
N ASN A 33 -25.08 13.23 15.84
CA ASN A 33 -24.88 12.29 16.95
C ASN A 33 -26.16 11.85 17.65
N ARG A 34 -27.24 12.65 17.61
CA ARG A 34 -28.49 12.37 18.34
C ARG A 34 -29.66 11.95 17.46
N ALA A 35 -29.60 12.17 16.15
CA ALA A 35 -30.67 11.76 15.23
C ALA A 35 -30.15 10.82 14.15
N ILE A 36 -29.19 11.26 13.33
CA ILE A 36 -28.75 10.53 12.13
C ILE A 36 -28.01 9.24 12.51
N ALA A 37 -26.97 9.33 13.34
CA ALA A 37 -26.15 8.17 13.71
C ALA A 37 -26.94 7.10 14.49
N PRO A 38 -27.80 7.45 15.49
CA PRO A 38 -28.66 6.46 16.14
C PRO A 38 -29.60 5.75 15.15
N HIS A 39 -30.26 6.50 14.26
CA HIS A 39 -31.17 5.94 13.26
C HIS A 39 -30.49 4.92 12.33
N PHE A 40 -29.34 5.26 11.75
CA PHE A 40 -28.61 4.33 10.88
C PHE A 40 -28.01 3.15 11.65
N ARG A 41 -27.62 3.35 12.91
CA ARG A 41 -27.14 2.28 13.77
C ARG A 41 -28.25 1.28 14.07
N GLU A 42 -29.44 1.74 14.44
CA GLU A 42 -30.59 0.88 14.74
C GLU A 42 -30.96 0.04 13.52
N LYS A 43 -31.04 0.65 12.33
CA LYS A 43 -31.26 -0.07 11.07
C LYS A 43 -30.19 -1.14 10.80
N LEU A 44 -28.92 -0.81 11.02
CA LEU A 44 -27.83 -1.76 10.83
C LEU A 44 -27.91 -2.92 11.84
N VAL A 45 -28.18 -2.63 13.11
CA VAL A 45 -28.33 -3.64 14.16
C VAL A 45 -29.50 -4.58 13.82
N GLU A 46 -30.64 -4.03 13.43
CA GLU A 46 -31.81 -4.81 13.01
C GLU A 46 -31.50 -5.71 11.81
N PHE A 47 -30.76 -5.20 10.82
CA PHE A 47 -30.28 -6.01 9.69
C PHE A 47 -29.39 -7.17 10.17
N MET A 48 -28.36 -6.87 10.97
CA MET A 48 -27.40 -7.89 11.44
C MET A 48 -28.06 -8.98 12.30
N LYS A 49 -29.17 -8.66 12.98
CA LYS A 49 -29.98 -9.65 13.71
C LYS A 49 -30.69 -10.66 12.83
N ASN A 50 -31.10 -10.24 11.64
CA ASN A 50 -32.02 -10.98 10.79
C ASN A 50 -31.39 -11.44 9.47
N SER A 51 -30.17 -11.02 9.16
CA SER A 51 -29.54 -11.26 7.86
C SER A 51 -28.03 -11.45 7.97
N PRO A 52 -27.43 -12.17 7.00
CA PRO A 52 -25.99 -12.35 6.90
C PRO A 52 -25.21 -11.04 6.87
N TYR A 53 -24.12 -10.98 7.63
CA TYR A 53 -23.17 -9.87 7.61
C TYR A 53 -21.73 -10.37 7.65
N SER A 54 -20.78 -9.50 7.31
CA SER A 54 -19.35 -9.74 7.48
C SER A 54 -18.72 -8.63 8.32
N LEU A 55 -17.63 -8.95 9.01
CA LEU A 55 -16.86 -7.99 9.80
C LEU A 55 -15.46 -7.83 9.21
N LEU A 56 -14.94 -6.61 9.24
CA LEU A 56 -13.59 -6.28 8.80
C LEU A 56 -12.88 -5.49 9.89
N ILE A 57 -11.62 -5.82 10.14
CA ILE A 57 -10.78 -5.07 11.07
C ILE A 57 -9.48 -4.73 10.38
N ASP A 58 -9.17 -3.45 10.36
CA ASP A 58 -7.91 -2.89 9.87
C ASP A 58 -7.20 -2.21 11.05
N GLY A 59 -5.97 -2.61 11.34
CA GLY A 59 -5.20 -2.08 12.46
C GLY A 59 -4.31 -0.91 12.04
N SER A 60 -4.55 0.29 12.58
CA SER A 60 -3.74 1.48 12.29
C SER A 60 -3.06 2.06 13.53
N ASN A 61 -1.84 2.57 13.37
CA ASN A 61 -1.00 3.16 14.42
C ASN A 61 -0.86 4.71 14.27
N ASP A 62 -1.96 5.41 13.93
CA ASP A 62 -1.96 6.83 13.49
C ASP A 62 -1.31 7.84 14.47
N THR A 63 -1.16 7.51 15.76
CA THR A 63 -0.59 8.43 16.78
C THR A 63 0.68 7.93 17.47
N GLY A 64 1.13 6.71 17.17
CA GLY A 64 2.30 6.07 17.83
C GLY A 64 2.11 5.69 19.31
N LEU A 65 1.06 6.21 19.98
CA LEU A 65 0.69 5.90 21.38
C LEU A 65 -0.57 5.05 21.48
N GLU A 66 -1.49 5.19 20.53
CA GLU A 66 -2.77 4.47 20.50
C GLU A 66 -2.88 3.65 19.21
N LYS A 67 -3.29 2.39 19.36
CA LYS A 67 -3.56 1.50 18.24
C LYS A 67 -5.05 1.48 17.96
N MET A 68 -5.46 2.04 16.84
CA MET A 68 -6.85 2.08 16.41
C MET A 68 -7.19 0.82 15.62
N ASN A 69 -8.24 0.12 16.01
CA ASN A 69 -8.81 -0.98 15.23
C ASN A 69 -10.26 -0.64 14.86
N PRO A 70 -10.49 0.14 13.78
CA PRO A 70 -11.82 0.28 13.20
C PRO A 70 -12.45 -1.09 12.93
N LEU A 71 -13.58 -1.37 13.57
CA LEU A 71 -14.46 -2.47 13.18
C LEU A 71 -15.40 -1.96 12.09
N ILE A 72 -15.32 -2.55 10.91
CA ILE A 72 -16.20 -2.29 9.78
C ILE A 72 -17.21 -3.43 9.68
N VAL A 73 -18.50 -3.10 9.57
CA VAL A 73 -19.54 -4.06 9.21
C VAL A 73 -19.77 -3.97 7.70
N HIS A 74 -19.78 -5.11 7.02
CA HIS A 74 -20.22 -5.27 5.63
C HIS A 74 -21.56 -5.98 5.60
N THR A 75 -22.52 -5.37 4.92
CA THR A 75 -23.84 -5.94 4.63
C THR A 75 -24.11 -5.82 3.15
N PHE A 76 -24.93 -6.71 2.59
CA PHE A 76 -25.41 -6.60 1.22
C PHE A 76 -26.90 -6.33 1.23
N ASP A 77 -27.29 -5.14 0.77
CA ASP A 77 -28.70 -4.82 0.55
C ASP A 77 -29.08 -5.22 -0.88
N ILE A 78 -29.93 -6.23 -0.99
CA ILE A 78 -30.38 -6.75 -2.29
C ILE A 78 -31.14 -5.72 -3.14
N ASN A 79 -31.81 -4.75 -2.50
CA ASN A 79 -32.62 -3.76 -3.20
C ASN A 79 -31.77 -2.64 -3.78
N THR A 80 -30.68 -2.28 -3.11
CA THR A 80 -29.78 -1.21 -3.55
C THR A 80 -28.50 -1.72 -4.19
N GLN A 81 -28.23 -3.03 -4.08
CA GLN A 81 -26.98 -3.69 -4.47
C GLN A 81 -25.73 -3.00 -3.90
N ARG A 82 -25.84 -2.45 -2.68
CA ARG A 82 -24.79 -1.66 -2.04
C ARG A 82 -24.27 -2.31 -0.78
N VAL A 83 -22.99 -2.05 -0.53
CA VAL A 83 -22.31 -2.39 0.72
C VAL A 83 -22.41 -1.21 1.67
N VAL A 84 -22.97 -1.43 2.86
CA VAL A 84 -23.02 -0.42 3.93
C VAL A 84 -21.88 -0.65 4.90
N TYR A 85 -21.09 0.40 5.15
CA TYR A 85 -19.96 0.41 6.07
C TYR A 85 -20.31 1.18 7.34
N ALA A 86 -20.09 0.59 8.51
CA ALA A 86 -20.15 1.30 9.78
C ALA A 86 -18.88 1.06 10.59
N THR A 87 -18.25 2.13 11.09
CA THR A 87 -16.99 2.04 11.85
C THR A 87 -17.18 2.33 13.34
N THR A 88 -16.53 1.55 14.20
CA THR A 88 -16.38 1.87 15.62
C THR A 88 -14.90 1.89 15.99
N ARG A 89 -14.46 2.93 16.72
CA ARG A 89 -13.07 3.11 17.17
C ARG A 89 -12.87 2.53 18.56
N LYS A 90 -11.82 1.71 18.72
CA LYS A 90 -11.43 1.09 20.00
C LYS A 90 -9.92 0.85 20.06
N ASP A 91 -9.30 1.18 21.20
CA ASP A 91 -7.84 1.16 21.40
C ASP A 91 -7.35 -0.14 22.02
N PHE A 92 -6.81 -1.07 21.24
CA PHE A 92 -6.33 -2.35 21.79
C PHE A 92 -5.18 -2.96 20.97
N ALA A 93 -4.24 -3.63 21.65
CA ALA A 93 -3.07 -4.23 21.03
C ALA A 93 -3.12 -5.78 20.92
N ILE A 94 -3.98 -6.45 21.70
CA ILE A 94 -3.97 -7.92 21.85
C ILE A 94 -5.29 -8.51 21.32
N ALA A 95 -5.20 -9.67 20.63
CA ALA A 95 -6.32 -10.38 20.00
C ALA A 95 -7.52 -10.58 20.94
N ALA A 96 -7.27 -10.99 22.19
CA ALA A 96 -8.30 -11.20 23.19
C ALA A 96 -9.10 -9.93 23.46
N ALA A 97 -8.42 -8.81 23.73
CA ALA A 97 -9.07 -7.54 24.01
C ALA A 97 -9.88 -7.01 22.82
N ILE A 98 -9.38 -7.21 21.59
CA ILE A 98 -10.10 -6.85 20.36
C ILE A 98 -11.37 -7.70 20.25
N PHE A 99 -11.24 -9.03 20.36
CA PHE A 99 -12.36 -9.96 20.26
C PHE A 99 -13.41 -9.71 21.34
N ASP A 100 -13.03 -9.60 22.61
CA ASP A 100 -13.95 -9.40 23.73
C ASP A 100 -14.78 -8.12 23.56
N LYS A 101 -14.20 -7.09 22.95
CA LYS A 101 -14.90 -5.84 22.64
C LYS A 101 -15.87 -5.94 21.48
N ILE A 102 -15.63 -6.83 20.53
CA ILE A 102 -16.55 -7.15 19.45
C ILE A 102 -17.68 -8.00 20.01
N ASP A 103 -17.36 -9.07 20.74
CA ASP A 103 -18.33 -9.95 21.39
C ASP A 103 -19.25 -9.14 22.34
N GLN A 104 -18.67 -8.28 23.18
CA GLN A 104 -19.44 -7.36 24.04
C GLN A 104 -20.36 -6.45 23.22
N ALA A 105 -19.90 -5.90 22.09
CA ALA A 105 -20.72 -5.05 21.25
C ALA A 105 -21.88 -5.82 20.61
N LEU A 106 -21.62 -7.00 20.04
CA LEU A 106 -22.66 -7.85 19.45
C LEU A 106 -23.67 -8.29 20.51
N ASN A 107 -23.21 -8.74 21.69
CA ASN A 107 -24.06 -9.16 22.79
C ASN A 107 -24.93 -8.01 23.33
N THR A 108 -24.37 -6.80 23.49
CA THR A 108 -25.13 -5.61 23.94
C THR A 108 -26.31 -5.31 23.02
N HIS A 109 -26.15 -5.56 21.72
CA HIS A 109 -27.19 -5.33 20.71
C HIS A 109 -27.96 -6.60 20.37
N SER A 110 -27.71 -7.72 21.04
CA SER A 110 -28.32 -9.04 20.73
C SER A 110 -28.15 -9.46 19.27
N ILE A 111 -26.98 -9.19 18.68
CA ILE A 111 -26.63 -9.61 17.32
C ILE A 111 -26.01 -11.01 17.38
N PRO A 112 -26.55 -12.01 16.66
CA PRO A 112 -26.06 -13.38 16.71
C PRO A 112 -24.82 -13.58 15.85
N TRP A 113 -23.79 -14.23 16.40
CA TRP A 113 -22.61 -14.66 15.65
C TRP A 113 -22.94 -15.63 14.50
N ALA A 114 -24.04 -16.37 14.59
CA ALA A 114 -24.51 -17.28 13.54
C ALA A 114 -24.76 -16.55 12.21
N ASN A 115 -25.09 -15.26 12.24
CA ASN A 115 -25.28 -14.45 11.04
C ASN A 115 -23.97 -13.83 10.51
N CYS A 116 -22.86 -13.94 11.25
CA CYS A 116 -21.55 -13.47 10.82
C CYS A 116 -20.93 -14.49 9.84
N MET A 117 -21.13 -14.28 8.55
CA MET A 117 -20.69 -15.20 7.49
C MET A 117 -19.23 -14.99 7.09
N GLY A 118 -18.69 -13.79 7.28
CA GLY A 118 -17.33 -13.46 6.87
C GLY A 118 -16.58 -12.61 7.89
N PHE A 119 -15.28 -12.81 8.00
CA PHE A 119 -14.41 -12.03 8.86
C PHE A 119 -13.07 -11.74 8.16
N GLY A 120 -12.85 -10.49 7.79
CA GLY A 120 -11.61 -10.02 7.16
C GLY A 120 -10.69 -9.31 8.13
N VAL A 121 -9.40 -9.64 8.09
CA VAL A 121 -8.37 -9.12 8.99
C VAL A 121 -7.05 -8.95 8.27
N ASP A 122 -6.20 -8.06 8.78
CA ASP A 122 -4.81 -7.97 8.32
C ASP A 122 -4.00 -9.21 8.69
N ASN A 123 -2.96 -9.48 7.91
CA ASN A 123 -2.22 -10.75 7.96
C ASN A 123 -1.17 -10.81 9.07
N THR A 124 -1.55 -10.43 10.29
CA THR A 124 -0.69 -10.47 11.48
C THR A 124 -0.90 -11.74 12.28
N SER A 125 0.11 -12.16 13.06
CA SER A 125 0.00 -13.33 13.94
C SER A 125 -1.09 -13.16 15.01
N VAL A 126 -1.37 -11.93 15.44
CA VAL A 126 -2.47 -11.59 16.37
C VAL A 126 -3.82 -11.92 15.75
N ASN A 127 -3.96 -11.72 14.44
CA ASN A 127 -5.22 -11.93 13.73
C ASN A 127 -5.37 -13.38 13.24
N LEU A 128 -4.35 -13.92 12.57
CA LEU A 128 -4.36 -15.20 11.84
C LEU A 128 -3.63 -16.35 12.54
N GLY A 129 -2.99 -16.11 13.70
CA GLY A 129 -2.17 -17.10 14.38
C GLY A 129 -2.93 -18.41 14.68
N ARG A 130 -2.22 -19.55 14.66
CA ARG A 130 -2.81 -20.88 14.93
C ARG A 130 -3.36 -21.03 16.35
N ARG A 131 -2.93 -20.18 17.28
CA ARG A 131 -3.33 -20.20 18.70
C ARG A 131 -3.59 -18.77 19.16
N ASN A 132 -4.61 -18.59 19.98
CA ASN A 132 -4.92 -17.32 20.66
C ASN A 132 -5.06 -16.11 19.71
N SER A 133 -5.58 -16.33 18.51
CA SER A 133 -5.80 -15.29 17.50
C SER A 133 -7.27 -14.87 17.42
N ILE A 134 -7.56 -13.80 16.68
CA ILE A 134 -8.93 -13.39 16.38
C ILE A 134 -9.67 -14.52 15.66
N ILE A 135 -9.04 -15.19 14.68
CA ILE A 135 -9.66 -16.32 13.96
C ILE A 135 -10.06 -17.44 14.92
N THR A 136 -9.16 -17.88 15.80
CA THR A 136 -9.48 -19.01 16.70
C THR A 136 -10.69 -18.69 17.58
N ARG A 137 -10.81 -17.44 18.04
CA ARG A 137 -11.91 -16.98 18.90
C ARG A 137 -13.22 -16.79 18.15
N VAL A 138 -13.19 -16.29 16.92
CA VAL A 138 -14.39 -16.19 16.07
C VAL A 138 -14.91 -17.58 15.71
N LYS A 139 -14.02 -18.54 15.41
CA LYS A 139 -14.42 -19.93 15.14
C LYS A 139 -15.07 -20.63 16.33
N GLU A 140 -14.72 -20.26 17.57
CA GLU A 140 -15.41 -20.74 18.77
C GLU A 140 -16.87 -20.25 18.84
N LYS A 141 -17.19 -19.09 18.26
CA LYS A 141 -18.55 -18.53 18.21
C LYS A 141 -19.36 -18.97 16.99
N ASN A 142 -18.70 -19.07 15.84
CA ASN A 142 -19.30 -19.54 14.60
C ASN A 142 -18.25 -20.25 13.74
N THR A 143 -18.32 -21.59 13.70
CA THR A 143 -17.41 -22.44 12.92
C THR A 143 -17.61 -22.30 11.41
N ALA A 144 -18.79 -21.82 10.97
CA ALA A 144 -19.11 -21.59 9.56
C ALA A 144 -18.63 -20.23 9.04
N CYS A 145 -18.10 -19.35 9.90
CA CYS A 145 -17.59 -18.06 9.48
C CYS A 145 -16.37 -18.23 8.56
N CYS A 146 -16.46 -17.67 7.36
CA CYS A 146 -15.37 -17.64 6.40
C CYS A 146 -14.35 -16.56 6.78
N PHE A 147 -13.06 -16.86 6.58
CA PHE A 147 -11.98 -15.92 6.84
C PHE A 147 -11.27 -15.61 5.53
N MET A 148 -10.97 -14.33 5.34
CA MET A 148 -10.22 -13.87 4.18
C MET A 148 -9.00 -13.11 4.69
N ASP A 149 -7.82 -13.64 4.37
CA ASP A 149 -6.57 -12.90 4.46
C ASP A 149 -6.67 -11.69 3.54
N CYS A 150 -6.16 -10.54 3.96
CA CYS A 150 -6.19 -9.34 3.12
C CYS A 150 -5.28 -9.52 1.88
N PRO A 151 -5.84 -9.67 0.66
CA PRO A 151 -5.01 -9.94 -0.52
C PRO A 151 -4.12 -8.73 -0.87
N CYS A 152 -4.55 -7.51 -0.51
CA CYS A 152 -3.74 -6.30 -0.62
C CYS A 152 -2.45 -6.38 0.21
N HIS A 153 -2.55 -6.89 1.45
CA HIS A 153 -1.38 -7.11 2.31
C HIS A 153 -0.47 -8.22 1.77
N LEU A 154 -1.03 -9.27 1.18
CA LEU A 154 -0.24 -10.31 0.51
C LEU A 154 0.57 -9.74 -0.65
N VAL A 155 -0.08 -8.97 -1.54
CA VAL A 155 0.60 -8.31 -2.68
C VAL A 155 1.66 -7.32 -2.20
N HIS A 156 1.38 -6.57 -1.13
CA HIS A 156 2.36 -5.69 -0.50
C HIS A 156 3.59 -6.47 0.00
N ASN A 157 3.38 -7.59 0.71
CA ASN A 157 4.47 -8.43 1.20
C ASN A 157 5.31 -9.04 0.06
N VAL A 158 4.68 -9.46 -1.04
CA VAL A 158 5.37 -9.91 -2.26
C VAL A 158 6.29 -8.79 -2.76
N ALA A 159 5.78 -7.56 -2.82
CA ALA A 159 6.53 -6.41 -3.27
C ALA A 159 7.73 -6.08 -2.38
N CYS A 160 7.53 -6.01 -1.05
CA CYS A 160 8.60 -5.77 -0.07
C CYS A 160 9.72 -6.81 -0.20
N LYS A 161 9.38 -8.10 -0.20
CA LYS A 161 10.39 -9.18 -0.30
C LYS A 161 11.15 -9.16 -1.63
N SER A 162 10.45 -8.83 -2.71
CA SER A 162 11.07 -8.69 -4.04
C SER A 162 12.05 -7.52 -4.07
N ALA A 163 11.66 -6.37 -3.52
CA ALA A 163 12.54 -5.20 -3.39
C ALA A 163 13.73 -5.50 -2.48
N SER A 164 13.53 -6.15 -1.32
CA SER A 164 14.64 -6.54 -0.44
C SER A 164 15.64 -7.47 -1.15
N SER A 165 15.17 -8.39 -1.99
CA SER A 165 16.04 -9.27 -2.77
C SER A 165 16.83 -8.50 -3.85
N PHE A 166 16.22 -7.46 -4.44
CA PHE A 166 16.91 -6.55 -5.33
C PHE A 166 17.97 -5.74 -4.58
N THR A 167 17.65 -5.18 -3.40
CA THR A 167 18.56 -4.42 -2.54
C THR A 167 19.77 -5.25 -2.13
N GLN A 168 19.59 -6.52 -1.77
CA GLN A 168 20.68 -7.42 -1.37
C GLN A 168 21.76 -7.60 -2.45
N LEU A 169 21.38 -7.55 -3.73
CA LEU A 169 22.31 -7.70 -4.85
C LEU A 169 22.83 -6.36 -5.38
N SER A 170 21.95 -5.35 -5.48
CA SER A 170 22.28 -4.05 -6.06
C SER A 170 22.93 -3.07 -5.09
N GLY A 171 22.74 -3.28 -3.77
CA GLY A 171 23.09 -2.31 -2.73
C GLY A 171 22.20 -1.07 -2.71
N PHE A 172 21.09 -1.05 -3.47
CA PHE A 172 20.19 0.10 -3.59
C PHE A 172 18.79 -0.23 -3.07
N ASP A 173 18.30 0.57 -2.14
CA ASP A 173 16.94 0.53 -1.62
C ASP A 173 16.15 1.77 -2.06
N VAL A 174 15.04 1.53 -2.78
CA VAL A 174 14.19 2.60 -3.29
C VAL A 174 13.33 3.26 -2.20
N GLU A 175 12.98 2.52 -1.14
CA GLU A 175 12.23 3.06 -0.02
C GLU A 175 13.11 4.03 0.76
N ASP A 176 14.35 3.62 1.08
CA ASP A 176 15.32 4.47 1.77
C ASP A 176 15.55 5.78 1.00
N LEU A 177 15.72 5.72 -0.32
CA LEU A 177 15.86 6.91 -1.15
C LEU A 177 14.65 7.84 -1.02
N CYS A 178 13.43 7.30 -1.11
CA CYS A 178 12.21 8.09 -1.01
C CYS A 178 12.03 8.71 0.38
N VAL A 179 12.33 7.95 1.44
CA VAL A 179 12.25 8.38 2.83
C VAL A 179 13.26 9.49 3.13
N ASP A 180 14.52 9.29 2.74
CA ASP A 180 15.59 10.26 2.97
C ASP A 180 15.37 11.55 2.20
N LEU A 181 14.97 11.47 0.92
CA LEU A 181 14.61 12.64 0.12
C LEU A 181 13.49 13.44 0.79
N PHE A 182 12.44 12.77 1.27
CA PHE A 182 11.34 13.43 1.94
C PHE A 182 11.81 14.15 3.20
N TYR A 183 12.45 13.45 4.14
CA TYR A 183 12.83 14.04 5.43
C TYR A 183 13.93 15.10 5.30
N TYR A 184 14.84 14.96 4.34
CA TYR A 184 15.85 15.98 4.06
C TYR A 184 15.22 17.32 3.64
N LEU A 185 14.13 17.28 2.86
CA LEU A 185 13.46 18.48 2.33
C LEU A 185 12.33 19.00 3.23
N ASP A 186 11.57 18.12 3.90
CA ASP A 186 10.24 18.40 4.48
C ASP A 186 10.20 19.65 5.37
N LYS A 187 11.18 19.82 6.26
CA LYS A 187 11.21 20.91 7.25
C LYS A 187 12.10 22.09 6.88
N SER A 188 12.64 22.14 5.66
CA SER A 188 13.56 23.21 5.25
C SER A 188 13.01 24.01 4.07
N THR A 189 12.51 25.21 4.35
CA THR A 189 12.09 26.19 3.33
C THR A 189 13.26 26.59 2.42
N LYS A 190 14.46 26.74 2.99
CA LYS A 190 15.70 27.03 2.23
C LYS A 190 16.00 25.95 1.19
N ARG A 191 16.01 24.68 1.58
CA ARG A 191 16.29 23.56 0.65
C ARG A 191 15.22 23.46 -0.44
N LYS A 192 13.95 23.63 -0.06
CA LYS A 192 12.84 23.66 -1.03
C LYS A 192 12.99 24.81 -2.04
N SER A 193 13.33 26.01 -1.59
CA SER A 193 13.55 27.17 -2.47
C SER A 193 14.68 26.92 -3.47
N MET A 194 15.80 26.39 -2.99
CA MET A 194 16.94 26.07 -3.86
C MET A 194 16.59 24.97 -4.87
N LEU A 195 15.85 23.93 -4.46
CA LEU A 195 15.38 22.90 -5.39
C LEU A 195 14.43 23.47 -6.47
N VAL A 196 13.65 24.51 -6.17
CA VAL A 196 12.82 25.22 -7.19
C VAL A 196 13.72 25.90 -8.23
N GLU A 197 14.82 26.53 -7.82
CA GLU A 197 15.79 27.15 -8.75
C GLU A 197 16.43 26.09 -9.67
N PHE A 198 16.87 24.96 -9.11
CA PHE A 198 17.38 23.83 -9.90
C PHE A 198 16.31 23.22 -10.83
N SER A 199 15.04 23.26 -10.42
CA SER A 199 13.94 22.82 -11.29
C SER A 199 13.80 23.73 -12.51
N GLY A 200 13.85 25.05 -12.30
CA GLY A 200 13.86 26.03 -13.39
C GLY A 200 15.08 25.88 -14.31
N PHE A 201 16.27 25.66 -13.74
CA PHE A 201 17.49 25.41 -14.52
C PHE A 201 17.39 24.16 -15.42
N CYS A 202 16.76 23.10 -14.93
CA CYS A 202 16.56 21.85 -15.68
C CYS A 202 15.31 21.85 -16.57
N ASP A 203 14.62 22.97 -16.72
CA ASP A 203 13.36 23.11 -17.47
C ASP A 203 12.28 22.10 -17.04
N ILE A 204 12.16 21.87 -15.73
CA ILE A 204 11.09 21.05 -15.15
C ILE A 204 10.26 21.85 -14.16
N LYS A 205 8.94 21.65 -14.19
CA LYS A 205 8.05 22.26 -13.19
C LYS A 205 8.30 21.63 -11.82
N TYR A 206 8.66 22.42 -10.81
CA TYR A 206 8.82 21.94 -9.44
C TYR A 206 7.57 21.17 -8.95
N ARG A 207 7.81 20.02 -8.33
CA ARG A 207 6.80 19.24 -7.62
C ARG A 207 7.35 18.83 -6.27
N GLN A 208 6.58 19.09 -5.21
CA GLN A 208 6.99 18.72 -3.85
C GLN A 208 7.24 17.21 -3.72
N VAL A 209 8.33 16.81 -3.05
CA VAL A 209 8.59 15.40 -2.75
C VAL A 209 7.50 14.85 -1.83
N ILE A 210 7.03 13.64 -2.13
CA ILE A 210 5.92 13.00 -1.42
C ILE A 210 6.47 12.06 -0.36
N LYS A 211 5.85 12.05 0.82
CA LYS A 211 6.16 11.09 1.87
C LYS A 211 5.72 9.69 1.43
N HIS A 212 6.66 8.77 1.38
CA HIS A 212 6.36 7.34 1.30
C HIS A 212 5.97 6.80 2.69
N VAL A 213 4.94 5.96 2.74
CA VAL A 213 4.53 5.23 3.94
C VAL A 213 4.84 3.75 3.70
N SER A 214 5.74 3.18 4.49
CA SER A 214 6.28 1.83 4.30
C SER A 214 5.21 0.73 4.33
N THR A 215 4.11 0.93 5.05
CA THR A 215 2.98 -0.03 5.09
C THR A 215 2.09 0.02 3.85
N CYS A 216 2.38 0.89 2.88
CA CYS A 216 1.53 1.08 1.70
C CYS A 216 2.37 1.24 0.43
N TRP A 217 2.53 0.13 -0.30
CA TRP A 217 3.27 0.10 -1.57
C TRP A 217 2.70 1.04 -2.65
N LEU A 218 1.41 1.36 -2.59
CA LEU A 218 0.80 2.36 -3.49
C LEU A 218 1.44 3.74 -3.33
N SER A 219 1.86 4.09 -2.12
CA SER A 219 2.55 5.35 -1.86
C SER A 219 3.97 5.35 -2.45
N LEU A 220 4.62 4.19 -2.54
CA LEU A 220 5.94 4.05 -3.14
C LEU A 220 5.92 4.34 -4.65
N GLU A 221 4.92 3.82 -5.37
CA GLU A 221 4.75 4.15 -6.80
C GLU A 221 4.63 5.66 -7.01
N THR A 222 3.80 6.31 -6.20
CA THR A 222 3.56 7.75 -6.33
C THR A 222 4.81 8.56 -5.97
N ALA A 223 5.52 8.19 -4.89
CA ALA A 223 6.77 8.84 -4.48
C ALA A 223 7.90 8.60 -5.49
N GLY A 224 8.06 7.37 -5.98
CA GLY A 224 9.04 7.00 -7.00
C GLY A 224 8.82 7.75 -8.30
N GLN A 225 7.58 7.82 -8.80
CA GLN A 225 7.23 8.63 -9.97
C GLN A 225 7.54 10.11 -9.77
N ARG A 226 7.25 10.65 -8.58
CA ARG A 226 7.58 12.05 -8.22
C ARG A 226 9.08 12.30 -8.25
N ASN A 227 9.86 11.41 -7.64
CA ASN A 227 11.32 11.53 -7.56
C ASN A 227 11.97 11.34 -8.93
N LEU A 228 11.48 10.41 -9.75
CA LEU A 228 11.95 10.20 -11.12
C LEU A 228 11.65 11.42 -12.01
N TYR A 229 10.45 12.01 -11.91
CA TYR A 229 10.13 13.26 -12.60
C TYR A 229 11.04 14.42 -12.18
N MET A 230 11.36 14.52 -10.89
CA MET A 230 12.27 15.53 -10.34
C MET A 230 13.75 15.19 -10.52
N TYR A 231 14.09 14.03 -11.13
CA TYR A 231 15.45 13.48 -11.14
C TYR A 231 16.50 14.46 -11.71
N PRO A 232 16.29 15.17 -12.83
CA PRO A 232 17.27 16.12 -13.35
C PRO A 232 17.61 17.22 -12.34
N ALA A 233 16.60 17.82 -11.71
CA ALA A 233 16.79 18.87 -10.71
C ALA A 233 17.41 18.34 -9.42
N LEU A 234 16.98 17.16 -8.95
CA LEU A 234 17.55 16.51 -7.76
C LEU A 234 19.02 16.18 -7.98
N LYS A 235 19.37 15.61 -9.14
CA LYS A 235 20.76 15.31 -9.50
C LYS A 235 21.62 16.56 -9.51
N SER A 236 21.21 17.61 -10.23
CA SER A 236 21.93 18.89 -10.24
C SER A 236 22.05 19.48 -8.84
N TYR A 237 20.97 19.47 -8.06
CA TYR A 237 20.96 19.96 -6.68
C TYR A 237 22.01 19.26 -5.81
N PHE A 238 22.02 17.92 -5.75
CA PHE A 238 22.92 17.19 -4.85
C PHE A 238 24.38 17.24 -5.32
N LEU A 239 24.62 17.26 -6.64
CA LEU A 239 25.98 17.34 -7.16
C LEU A 239 26.60 18.73 -6.97
N SER A 240 25.82 19.79 -7.15
CA SER A 240 26.28 21.18 -7.01
C SER A 240 26.40 21.68 -5.58
N ASN A 241 25.73 21.05 -4.60
CA ASN A 241 25.75 21.49 -3.21
C ASN A 241 26.64 20.62 -2.32
N SER A 242 26.93 21.13 -1.13
CA SER A 242 27.61 20.40 -0.06
C SER A 242 26.95 20.70 1.29
N GLU A 243 26.72 19.66 2.09
CA GLU A 243 26.25 19.77 3.48
C GLU A 243 26.95 18.72 4.35
N SER A 244 27.06 19.02 5.65
CA SER A 244 27.68 18.11 6.63
C SER A 244 26.79 16.93 7.03
N LEU A 245 25.48 17.04 6.80
CA LEU A 245 24.48 16.02 7.17
C LEU A 245 24.76 14.67 6.50
N SER A 246 24.66 13.59 7.28
CA SER A 246 24.86 12.21 6.80
C SER A 246 23.90 11.85 5.68
N CYS A 247 22.60 12.14 5.85
CA CYS A 247 21.57 11.91 4.83
C CYS A 247 21.89 12.65 3.51
N PHE A 248 22.38 13.91 3.58
CA PHE A 248 22.81 14.63 2.38
C PHE A 248 23.98 13.93 1.68
N LYS A 249 25.01 13.51 2.43
CA LYS A 249 26.17 12.82 1.86
C LYS A 249 25.77 11.51 1.19
N TRP A 250 24.88 10.75 1.83
CA TRP A 250 24.34 9.51 1.25
C TRP A 250 23.57 9.80 -0.05
N LEU A 251 22.62 10.75 -0.03
CA LEU A 251 21.86 11.16 -1.23
C LEU A 251 22.80 11.63 -2.35
N LYS A 252 23.81 12.44 -2.01
CA LYS A 252 24.81 12.91 -2.98
C LYS A 252 25.58 11.74 -3.62
N THR A 253 25.98 10.75 -2.84
CA THR A 253 26.60 9.52 -3.36
C THR A 253 25.65 8.78 -4.31
N GLN A 254 24.37 8.65 -3.95
CA GLN A 254 23.38 8.01 -4.82
C GLN A 254 23.23 8.77 -6.16
N PHE A 255 23.05 10.10 -6.13
CA PHE A 255 22.88 10.92 -7.35
C PHE A 255 24.15 11.05 -8.19
N ALA A 256 25.32 10.76 -7.62
CA ALA A 256 26.57 10.67 -8.35
C ALA A 256 26.73 9.35 -9.12
N ASP A 257 26.05 8.27 -8.69
CA ASP A 257 26.06 7.00 -9.40
C ASP A 257 25.10 7.05 -10.61
N PRO A 258 25.60 6.91 -11.85
CA PRO A 258 24.76 6.90 -13.04
C PRO A 258 23.75 5.74 -13.06
N VAL A 259 23.99 4.66 -12.31
CA VAL A 259 23.07 3.51 -12.24
C VAL A 259 21.78 3.86 -11.48
N LEU A 260 21.79 4.87 -10.61
CA LEU A 260 20.60 5.29 -9.85
C LEU A 260 19.39 5.56 -10.76
N GLU A 261 19.60 6.23 -11.89
CA GLU A 261 18.53 6.53 -12.85
C GLU A 261 17.92 5.24 -13.41
N VAL A 262 18.77 4.26 -13.72
CA VAL A 262 18.34 2.94 -14.22
C VAL A 262 17.51 2.21 -13.17
N TYR A 263 17.91 2.26 -11.90
CA TYR A 263 17.13 1.67 -10.81
C TYR A 263 15.76 2.33 -10.65
N LEU A 264 15.70 3.67 -10.66
CA LEU A 264 14.43 4.40 -10.56
C LEU A 264 13.51 4.14 -11.75
N LEU A 265 14.05 4.05 -12.96
CA LEU A 265 13.31 3.71 -14.17
C LEU A 265 12.77 2.27 -14.11
N PHE A 266 13.57 1.32 -13.63
CA PHE A 266 13.13 -0.05 -13.41
C PHE A 266 11.97 -0.13 -12.42
N TYR A 267 12.09 0.53 -11.26
CA TYR A 267 11.02 0.58 -10.27
C TYR A 267 9.76 1.22 -10.87
N ASN A 268 9.89 2.34 -11.58
CA ASN A 268 8.76 2.97 -12.28
C ASN A 268 8.07 2.03 -13.29
N ALA A 269 8.82 1.13 -13.94
CA ALA A 269 8.26 0.16 -14.88
C ALA A 269 7.62 -1.07 -14.19
N VAL A 270 8.13 -1.51 -13.04
CA VAL A 270 7.66 -2.74 -12.38
C VAL A 270 6.53 -2.50 -11.39
N LEU A 271 6.54 -1.36 -10.69
CA LEU A 271 5.57 -1.02 -9.64
C LEU A 271 4.11 -1.08 -10.12
N PRO A 272 3.75 -0.60 -11.34
CA PRO A 272 2.38 -0.68 -11.85
C PRO A 272 1.80 -2.11 -11.87
N THR A 273 2.63 -3.14 -12.04
CA THR A 273 2.16 -4.53 -12.02
C THR A 273 1.67 -4.95 -10.64
N LEU A 274 2.31 -4.45 -9.57
CA LEU A 274 1.93 -4.73 -8.19
C LEU A 274 0.75 -3.84 -7.76
N THR A 275 0.81 -2.55 -8.10
CA THR A 275 -0.20 -1.58 -7.65
C THR A 275 -1.51 -1.69 -8.41
N THR A 276 -1.53 -2.18 -9.65
CA THR A 276 -2.79 -2.40 -10.39
C THR A 276 -3.65 -3.46 -9.73
N LEU A 277 -3.08 -4.60 -9.35
CA LEU A 277 -3.82 -5.63 -8.61
C LEU A 277 -4.27 -5.10 -7.25
N ASN A 278 -3.39 -4.39 -6.54
CA ASN A 278 -3.72 -3.82 -5.23
C ASN A 278 -4.90 -2.83 -5.31
N ARG A 279 -4.91 -1.92 -6.30
CA ARG A 279 -6.03 -0.99 -6.56
C ARG A 279 -7.31 -1.73 -6.93
N TYR A 280 -7.22 -2.81 -7.72
CA TYR A 280 -8.38 -3.62 -8.08
C TYR A 280 -9.02 -4.26 -6.85
N LEU A 281 -8.21 -4.83 -5.96
CA LEU A 281 -8.67 -5.48 -4.73
C LEU A 281 -9.24 -4.49 -3.68
N GLN A 282 -8.97 -3.19 -3.84
CA GLN A 282 -9.49 -2.11 -2.98
C GLN A 282 -10.74 -1.44 -3.53
N ARG A 283 -11.31 -1.96 -4.63
CA ARG A 283 -12.56 -1.46 -5.20
C ARG A 283 -13.71 -1.63 -4.20
N GLU A 284 -14.60 -0.63 -4.18
CA GLU A 284 -15.78 -0.62 -3.33
C GLU A 284 -16.96 -1.40 -3.96
N ASP A 285 -16.95 -1.59 -5.28
CA ASP A 285 -17.96 -2.37 -5.98
C ASP A 285 -17.73 -3.89 -5.83
N PRO A 286 -18.79 -4.71 -5.80
CA PRO A 286 -18.68 -6.14 -5.52
C PRO A 286 -18.10 -6.91 -6.72
N CYS A 287 -16.77 -6.90 -6.85
CA CYS A 287 -16.02 -7.55 -7.93
C CYS A 287 -15.39 -8.89 -7.51
N ILE A 288 -15.90 -9.53 -6.45
CA ILE A 288 -15.32 -10.77 -5.92
C ILE A 288 -15.25 -11.87 -6.98
N PHE A 289 -16.27 -11.97 -7.84
CA PHE A 289 -16.38 -12.94 -8.94
C PHE A 289 -15.24 -12.86 -9.97
N ALA A 290 -14.47 -11.77 -9.99
CA ALA A 290 -13.34 -11.57 -10.90
C ALA A 290 -12.02 -11.38 -10.12
N ALA A 291 -12.04 -11.47 -8.79
CA ALA A 291 -10.86 -11.29 -7.97
C ALA A 291 -9.83 -12.41 -8.21
N HIS A 292 -10.29 -13.66 -8.28
CA HIS A 292 -9.43 -14.81 -8.58
C HIS A 292 -8.74 -14.67 -9.94
N ASP A 293 -9.50 -14.38 -11.00
CA ASP A 293 -8.95 -14.14 -12.34
C ASP A 293 -7.89 -13.02 -12.33
N GLN A 294 -8.14 -11.91 -11.63
CA GLN A 294 -7.16 -10.82 -11.52
C GLN A 294 -5.87 -11.23 -10.78
N ILE A 295 -5.98 -12.08 -9.76
CA ILE A 295 -4.84 -12.64 -9.03
C ILE A 295 -4.06 -13.58 -9.95
N GLN A 296 -4.71 -14.50 -10.65
CA GLN A 296 -4.06 -15.39 -11.60
C GLN A 296 -3.34 -14.63 -12.71
N ASP A 297 -4.01 -13.63 -13.29
CA ASP A 297 -3.44 -12.77 -14.32
C ASP A 297 -2.25 -11.97 -13.81
N PHE A 298 -2.28 -11.52 -12.55
CA PHE A 298 -1.12 -10.89 -11.93
C PHE A 298 0.07 -11.84 -11.88
N VAL A 299 -0.11 -13.09 -11.42
CA VAL A 299 1.02 -14.04 -11.36
C VAL A 299 1.52 -14.38 -12.76
N LYS A 300 0.63 -14.60 -13.73
CA LYS A 300 0.99 -14.79 -15.15
C LYS A 300 1.80 -13.60 -15.70
N ARG A 301 1.39 -12.36 -15.40
CA ARG A 301 2.10 -11.14 -15.80
C ARG A 301 3.48 -11.04 -15.17
N VAL A 302 3.65 -11.39 -13.90
CA VAL A 302 4.97 -11.39 -13.25
C VAL A 302 5.86 -12.49 -13.83
N LEU A 303 5.31 -13.70 -14.03
CA LEU A 303 6.00 -14.83 -14.63
C LEU A 303 6.53 -14.51 -16.03
N GLY A 304 5.69 -13.90 -16.88
CA GLY A 304 6.05 -13.47 -18.24
C GLY A 304 7.16 -12.43 -18.32
N LYS A 305 7.59 -11.84 -17.20
CA LYS A 305 8.74 -10.93 -17.15
C LYS A 305 10.07 -11.66 -16.99
N LEU A 306 10.06 -12.93 -16.55
CA LEU A 306 11.24 -13.74 -16.27
C LEU A 306 11.40 -14.92 -17.23
N VAL A 307 10.30 -15.55 -17.65
CA VAL A 307 10.32 -16.75 -18.51
C VAL A 307 9.44 -16.55 -19.75
N SER A 308 9.75 -17.25 -20.84
CA SER A 308 8.91 -17.25 -22.03
C SER A 308 7.65 -18.09 -21.78
N VAL A 309 6.55 -17.43 -21.42
CA VAL A 309 5.26 -18.09 -21.17
C VAL A 309 4.56 -18.36 -22.50
N ARG A 310 5.01 -19.36 -23.26
CA ARG A 310 4.34 -19.73 -24.52
C ARG A 310 3.15 -20.66 -24.34
N GLU A 311 3.08 -21.50 -23.30
CA GLU A 311 1.98 -22.50 -23.19
C GLU A 311 1.53 -22.90 -21.76
N ALA A 312 1.87 -22.14 -20.73
CA ALA A 312 1.48 -22.53 -19.37
C ALA A 312 0.01 -22.21 -19.05
N ARG A 313 -0.87 -23.21 -19.13
CA ARG A 313 -2.27 -23.11 -18.65
C ARG A 313 -2.34 -22.86 -17.13
N TYR A 314 -1.38 -23.38 -16.37
CA TYR A 314 -1.31 -23.30 -14.91
C TYR A 314 0.04 -22.76 -14.47
N VAL A 315 0.03 -21.70 -13.66
CA VAL A 315 1.24 -20.98 -13.24
C VAL A 315 2.15 -21.85 -12.36
N GLU A 316 1.56 -22.72 -11.55
CA GLU A 316 2.28 -23.63 -10.65
C GLU A 316 3.14 -24.69 -11.35
N ASN A 317 2.85 -24.99 -12.61
CA ASN A 317 3.58 -26.01 -13.38
C ASN A 317 4.77 -25.43 -14.16
N VAL A 318 5.02 -24.12 -14.08
CA VAL A 318 6.09 -23.48 -14.85
C VAL A 318 7.41 -23.61 -14.11
N GLN A 319 8.40 -24.20 -14.77
CA GLN A 319 9.77 -24.19 -14.29
C GLN A 319 10.38 -22.81 -14.52
N PHE A 320 10.67 -22.08 -13.44
CA PHE A 320 11.29 -20.75 -13.51
C PHE A 320 12.56 -20.63 -12.67
N GLY A 321 12.88 -21.65 -11.85
CA GLY A 321 14.00 -21.61 -10.90
C GLY A 321 15.38 -21.69 -11.57
N GLY A 322 15.52 -22.53 -12.60
CA GLY A 322 16.77 -22.72 -13.34
C GLY A 322 17.02 -21.62 -14.36
N ARG A 323 18.28 -21.22 -14.54
CA ARG A 323 18.68 -20.13 -15.46
C ARG A 323 18.33 -20.44 -16.91
N GLU A 324 18.37 -21.72 -17.28
CA GLU A 324 18.02 -22.27 -18.58
C GLU A 324 16.55 -22.07 -18.96
N ASN A 325 15.68 -21.89 -17.96
CA ASN A 325 14.25 -21.64 -18.17
C ASN A 325 13.91 -20.14 -18.19
N GLN A 326 14.90 -19.28 -17.93
CA GLN A 326 14.71 -17.83 -17.84
C GLN A 326 15.15 -17.15 -19.14
N LEU A 327 14.42 -16.10 -19.51
CA LEU A 327 14.73 -15.21 -20.62
C LEU A 327 16.16 -14.68 -20.52
N GLU A 328 16.80 -14.34 -21.64
CA GLU A 328 18.09 -13.67 -21.62
C GLU A 328 18.00 -12.24 -21.07
N ASP A 329 19.14 -11.65 -20.70
CA ASP A 329 19.17 -10.33 -20.04
C ASP A 329 18.47 -9.26 -20.90
N GLU A 330 18.70 -9.30 -22.22
CA GLU A 330 18.12 -8.40 -23.21
C GLU A 330 16.59 -8.58 -23.36
N GLU A 331 16.08 -9.76 -23.07
CA GLU A 331 14.68 -10.13 -23.22
C GLU A 331 13.85 -9.85 -21.96
N LEU A 332 14.49 -9.75 -20.79
CA LEU A 332 13.82 -9.42 -19.54
C LEU A 332 12.99 -8.13 -19.65
N PHE A 333 11.82 -8.14 -19.01
CA PHE A 333 11.05 -6.92 -18.86
C PHE A 333 11.71 -6.04 -17.81
N ILE A 334 12.26 -4.89 -18.23
CA ILE A 334 12.75 -3.84 -17.32
C ILE A 334 12.12 -2.47 -17.61
N GLY A 335 11.22 -2.39 -18.60
CA GLY A 335 10.67 -1.16 -19.15
C GLY A 335 11.49 -0.60 -20.33
N LEU A 336 10.80 -0.03 -21.32
CA LEU A 336 11.43 0.48 -22.55
C LEU A 336 12.43 1.60 -22.26
N VAL A 337 12.03 2.58 -21.44
CA VAL A 337 12.89 3.72 -21.07
C VAL A 337 14.11 3.24 -20.29
N THR A 338 13.94 2.28 -19.38
CA THR A 338 15.05 1.64 -18.65
C THR A 338 16.04 0.97 -19.59
N LYS A 339 15.57 0.20 -20.59
CA LYS A 339 16.43 -0.44 -21.60
C LYS A 339 17.24 0.60 -22.38
N GLN A 340 16.56 1.65 -22.85
CA GLN A 340 17.19 2.74 -23.61
C GLN A 340 18.23 3.49 -22.78
N THR A 341 17.90 3.88 -21.55
CA THR A 341 18.82 4.59 -20.65
C THR A 341 20.01 3.73 -20.26
N LEU A 342 19.79 2.46 -19.89
CA LEU A 342 20.88 1.53 -19.57
C LEU A 342 21.82 1.35 -20.77
N GLN A 343 21.29 1.13 -21.96
CA GLN A 343 22.10 0.95 -23.17
C GLN A 343 22.89 2.22 -23.51
N LYS A 344 22.26 3.39 -23.41
CA LYS A 344 22.92 4.69 -23.61
C LYS A 344 24.09 4.87 -22.65
N LEU A 345 23.83 4.74 -21.34
CA LEU A 345 24.87 4.93 -20.31
C LEU A 345 25.98 3.89 -20.40
N TYR A 346 25.67 2.67 -20.83
CA TYR A 346 26.67 1.63 -21.09
C TYR A 346 27.56 1.98 -22.29
N ASN A 347 26.97 2.44 -23.40
CA ASN A 347 27.70 2.84 -24.61
C ASN A 347 28.58 4.07 -24.37
N GLU A 348 28.14 5.00 -23.52
CA GLU A 348 28.91 6.18 -23.12
C GLU A 348 30.02 5.87 -22.10
N GLY A 349 30.13 4.62 -21.62
CA GLY A 349 31.10 4.22 -20.60
C GLY A 349 30.78 4.70 -19.18
N ASN A 350 29.59 5.28 -18.97
CA ASN A 350 29.12 5.73 -17.66
C ASN A 350 28.76 4.55 -16.74
N ILE A 351 28.34 3.40 -17.30
CA ILE A 351 28.05 2.17 -16.55
C ILE A 351 29.04 1.08 -16.92
N LYS A 352 29.70 0.49 -15.92
CA LYS A 352 30.66 -0.61 -16.11
C LYS A 352 29.94 -1.93 -16.44
N PRO A 353 30.60 -2.88 -17.14
CA PRO A 353 30.06 -4.22 -17.38
C PRO A 353 29.63 -4.95 -16.10
N THR A 354 30.38 -4.77 -15.01
CA THR A 354 30.03 -5.35 -13.70
C THR A 354 28.75 -4.77 -13.11
N GLN A 355 28.54 -3.46 -13.23
CA GLN A 355 27.31 -2.80 -12.79
C GLN A 355 26.09 -3.25 -13.62
N ARG A 356 26.26 -3.33 -14.96
CA ARG A 356 25.20 -3.86 -15.85
C ARG A 356 24.85 -5.30 -15.49
N SER A 357 25.83 -6.17 -15.31
CA SER A 357 25.60 -7.56 -14.90
C SER A 357 24.91 -7.65 -13.54
N MET A 358 25.33 -6.81 -12.58
CA MET A 358 24.70 -6.78 -11.26
C MET A 358 23.23 -6.33 -11.32
N PHE A 359 22.93 -5.32 -12.14
CA PHE A 359 21.55 -4.87 -12.35
C PHE A 359 20.67 -6.02 -12.87
N PHE A 360 21.10 -6.75 -13.90
CA PHE A 360 20.30 -7.87 -14.41
C PHE A 360 20.17 -9.02 -13.40
N LYS A 361 21.22 -9.34 -12.62
CA LYS A 361 21.11 -10.29 -11.51
C LYS A 361 20.08 -9.85 -10.46
N ALA A 362 20.08 -8.57 -10.10
CA ALA A 362 19.11 -8.01 -9.15
C ALA A 362 17.67 -8.05 -9.70
N VAL A 363 17.48 -7.71 -10.98
CA VAL A 363 16.17 -7.81 -11.66
C VAL A 363 15.65 -9.25 -11.67
N ARG A 364 16.50 -10.23 -12.00
CA ARG A 364 16.11 -11.65 -11.98
C ARG A 364 15.68 -12.08 -10.59
N GLN A 365 16.47 -11.71 -9.59
CA GLN A 365 16.16 -12.07 -8.22
C GLN A 365 14.87 -11.41 -7.73
N PHE A 366 14.61 -10.15 -8.13
CA PHE A 366 13.33 -9.49 -7.86
C PHE A 366 12.16 -10.32 -8.40
N TYR A 367 12.20 -10.72 -9.68
CA TYR A 367 11.11 -11.51 -10.28
C TYR A 367 11.01 -12.91 -9.71
N LEU A 368 12.13 -13.59 -9.46
CA LEU A 368 12.15 -14.90 -8.82
C LEU A 368 11.47 -14.87 -7.45
N THR A 369 11.82 -13.89 -6.60
CA THR A 369 11.17 -13.72 -5.30
C THR A 369 9.69 -13.38 -5.47
N ALA A 370 9.35 -12.48 -6.40
CA ALA A 370 7.96 -12.10 -6.66
C ALA A 370 7.09 -13.32 -7.03
N ILE A 371 7.59 -14.18 -7.93
CA ILE A 371 6.89 -15.39 -8.37
C ILE A 371 6.76 -16.40 -7.22
N LYS A 372 7.86 -16.70 -6.52
CA LYS A 372 7.86 -17.66 -5.40
C LYS A 372 6.88 -17.24 -4.30
N GLU A 373 6.92 -15.98 -3.90
CA GLU A 373 6.04 -15.44 -2.88
C GLU A 373 4.59 -15.39 -3.35
N SER A 374 4.35 -15.04 -4.62
CA SER A 374 3.00 -15.05 -5.18
C SER A 374 2.38 -16.45 -5.17
N ILE A 375 3.10 -17.46 -5.66
CA ILE A 375 2.63 -18.86 -5.67
C ILE A 375 2.44 -19.39 -4.25
N ALA A 376 3.34 -19.05 -3.32
CA ALA A 376 3.29 -19.57 -1.96
C ALA A 376 2.24 -18.90 -1.06
N LYS A 377 1.75 -17.72 -1.43
CA LYS A 377 0.94 -16.87 -0.53
C LYS A 377 -0.39 -16.42 -1.09
N LEU A 378 -0.51 -16.24 -2.41
CA LEU A 378 -1.78 -15.82 -2.99
C LEU A 378 -2.75 -17.01 -3.08
N PRO A 379 -4.06 -16.76 -2.96
CA PRO A 379 -5.09 -17.80 -2.99
C PRO A 379 -5.35 -18.26 -4.44
N LEU A 380 -4.39 -18.97 -5.05
CA LEU A 380 -4.49 -19.44 -6.44
C LEU A 380 -5.44 -20.63 -6.61
N ASP A 381 -5.60 -21.45 -5.56
CA ASP A 381 -6.44 -22.65 -5.52
C ASP A 381 -7.71 -22.47 -4.65
N ASP A 382 -8.05 -21.23 -4.29
CA ASP A 382 -9.18 -20.98 -3.41
C ASP A 382 -10.50 -21.10 -4.17
N ASN A 383 -11.30 -22.12 -3.81
CA ASN A 383 -12.59 -22.40 -4.44
C ASN A 383 -13.70 -21.39 -4.10
N VAL A 384 -13.44 -20.46 -3.16
CA VAL A 384 -14.39 -19.43 -2.74
C VAL A 384 -14.15 -18.10 -3.47
N LEU A 385 -12.93 -17.86 -3.95
CA LEU A 385 -12.53 -16.65 -4.68
C LEU A 385 -12.77 -16.75 -6.18
#